data_AF-A0A1H5MCB4-F1
#
_entry.id   AF-A0A1H5MCB4-F1
#
_cell.length_a   1.000
_cell.length_b   1.000
_cell.length_c   1.000
_cell.angle_alpha   90.00
_cell.angle_beta   90.00
_cell.angle_gamma   90.00
#
_symmetry.space_group_name_H-M   'P 1'
#
loop_
_entity.id
_entity.type
_entity.pdbx_description
1 polymer ?
#
loop_
_entity_poly.entity_id
_entity_poly.type
_entity_poly.pdbx_seq_one_letter_code
_entity_poly.pdbx_strand_id
1 'polypeptide(L)'
;MNAHIESLLSAERNRSSMWWQILSKMRAQDQMPEWASLQGIGTGRDHGRYLAAQDEVNRFLSDGNPESPDEQAALIDLLEAERTHAQCWWSMLNTMRARKQLPDWVRIHHIGTGPEYDRYSVERTAVNRALFGMDWVRSLADLDQVEIERREFRRQFATNVIPMFQHA
;
A
#
# COMPACT_ATOMS: atom_id res chain seq x y z
N MET A 1 6.23 -4.67 -18.29
CA MET A 1 5.61 -3.74 -17.33
C MET A 1 5.97 -2.29 -17.69
N ASN A 2 5.08 -1.31 -17.45
CA ASN A 2 5.32 0.11 -17.76
C ASN A 2 6.32 0.70 -16.75
N ALA A 3 7.46 1.22 -17.23
CA ALA A 3 8.55 1.77 -16.39
C ALA A 3 8.08 2.79 -15.34
N HIS A 4 7.01 3.53 -15.61
CA HIS A 4 6.42 4.44 -14.62
C HIS A 4 5.80 3.70 -13.42
N ILE A 5 5.05 2.61 -13.66
CA ILE A 5 4.44 1.78 -12.63
C ILE A 5 5.52 1.10 -11.78
N GLU A 6 6.58 0.61 -12.42
CA GLU A 6 7.72 0.01 -11.71
C GLU A 6 8.37 1.00 -10.73
N SER A 7 8.57 2.24 -11.18
CA SER A 7 9.16 3.30 -10.34
C SER A 7 8.26 3.62 -9.14
N LEU A 8 6.94 3.65 -9.31
CA LEU A 8 6.00 3.92 -8.23
C LEU A 8 5.96 2.77 -7.21
N LEU A 9 5.87 1.53 -7.68
CA LEU A 9 5.92 0.34 -6.82
C LEU A 9 7.24 0.25 -6.07
N SER A 10 8.37 0.55 -6.73
CA SER A 10 9.67 0.59 -6.09
C SER A 10 9.70 1.62 -4.95
N ALA A 11 9.16 2.83 -5.16
CA ALA A 11 9.09 3.84 -4.13
C ALA A 11 8.28 3.39 -2.89
N GLU A 12 7.06 2.88 -3.11
CA GLU A 12 6.18 2.34 -2.05
C GLU A 12 6.90 1.22 -1.27
N ARG A 13 7.50 0.27 -1.98
CA ARG A 13 8.16 -0.93 -1.40
C ARG A 13 9.48 -0.63 -0.70
N ASN A 14 10.26 0.33 -1.19
CA ASN A 14 11.50 0.74 -0.55
C ASN A 14 11.23 1.26 0.86
N ARG A 15 10.13 2.01 1.03
CA ARG A 15 9.74 2.59 2.31
C ARG A 15 9.26 1.53 3.30
N SER A 16 8.40 0.61 2.87
CA SER A 16 7.97 -0.50 3.74
C SER A 16 9.13 -1.41 4.11
N SER A 17 10.04 -1.71 3.16
CA SER A 17 11.23 -2.53 3.41
C SER A 17 12.16 -1.92 4.45
N MET A 18 12.32 -0.58 4.44
CA MET A 18 13.09 0.12 5.47
C MET A 18 12.54 -0.12 6.88
N TRP A 19 11.21 -0.08 7.07
CA TRP A 19 10.60 -0.35 8.38
C TRP A 19 10.88 -1.78 8.85
N TRP A 20 10.79 -2.76 7.94
CA TRP A 20 11.15 -4.13 8.25
C TRP A 20 12.64 -4.27 8.63
N GLN A 21 13.55 -3.64 7.88
CA GLN A 21 14.99 -3.71 8.16
C GLN A 21 15.33 -3.22 9.58
N ILE A 22 14.64 -2.16 10.04
CA ILE A 22 14.80 -1.65 11.40
C ILE A 22 14.35 -2.67 12.42
N LEU A 23 13.14 -3.21 12.27
CA LEU A 23 12.59 -4.21 13.19
C LEU A 23 13.45 -5.48 13.23
N SER A 24 13.93 -5.93 12.07
CA SER A 24 14.84 -7.06 11.93
C SER A 24 16.18 -6.80 12.63
N LYS A 25 16.77 -5.60 12.45
CA LYS A 25 18.00 -5.20 13.13
C LYS A 25 17.83 -5.11 14.64
N MET A 26 16.74 -4.52 15.12
CA MET A 26 16.42 -4.46 16.55
C MET A 26 16.31 -5.87 17.14
N ARG A 27 15.64 -6.78 16.44
CA ARG A 27 15.52 -8.18 16.88
C ARG A 27 16.87 -8.88 16.91
N ALA A 28 17.71 -8.69 15.89
CA ALA A 28 19.06 -9.26 15.85
C ALA A 28 19.98 -8.75 16.98
N GLN A 29 19.70 -7.55 17.49
CA GLN A 29 20.45 -6.92 18.59
C GLN A 29 19.82 -7.14 19.96
N ASP A 30 18.78 -7.97 20.07
CA ASP A 30 18.01 -8.20 21.31
C ASP A 30 17.45 -6.89 21.93
N GLN A 31 17.07 -5.94 21.07
CA GLN A 31 16.50 -4.64 21.43
C GLN A 31 14.98 -4.60 21.22
N MET A 32 14.36 -5.72 20.85
CA MET A 32 12.90 -5.84 20.77
C MET A 32 12.31 -5.99 22.17
N PRO A 33 11.38 -5.12 22.60
CA PRO A 33 10.59 -5.34 23.79
C PRO A 33 9.85 -6.70 23.74
N GLU A 34 9.70 -7.37 24.88
CA GLU A 34 9.07 -8.69 24.98
C GLU A 34 7.70 -8.76 24.28
N TRP A 35 6.83 -7.78 24.53
CA TRP A 35 5.49 -7.72 23.93
C TRP A 35 5.52 -7.66 22.39
N ALA A 36 6.55 -7.06 21.80
CA ALA A 36 6.72 -6.97 20.36
C ALA A 36 7.38 -8.24 19.80
N SER A 37 8.31 -8.83 20.55
CA SER A 37 8.94 -10.11 20.22
C SER A 37 7.90 -11.20 20.02
N LEU A 38 6.88 -11.25 20.89
CA LEU A 38 5.78 -12.23 20.86
C LEU A 38 4.87 -12.13 19.61
N GLN A 39 4.82 -10.98 18.94
CA GLN A 39 3.98 -10.76 17.76
C GLN A 39 4.58 -11.37 16.48
N GLY A 40 5.80 -11.93 16.54
CA GLY A 40 6.47 -12.53 15.37
C GLY A 40 6.87 -11.52 14.28
N ILE A 41 6.66 -10.22 14.51
CA ILE A 41 7.00 -9.13 13.60
C ILE A 41 8.52 -8.94 13.51
N GLY A 42 9.01 -8.65 12.31
CA GLY A 42 10.44 -8.50 12.04
C GLY A 42 11.21 -9.81 12.01
N THR A 43 10.49 -10.95 11.90
CA THR A 43 11.10 -12.26 11.69
C THR A 43 11.30 -12.53 10.19
N GLY A 44 12.19 -13.48 9.86
CA GLY A 44 12.35 -13.93 8.48
C GLY A 44 11.07 -14.54 7.88
N ARG A 45 10.20 -15.13 8.72
CA ARG A 45 8.90 -15.68 8.28
C ARG A 45 7.93 -14.56 7.86
N ASP A 46 7.85 -13.50 8.65
CA ASP A 46 7.04 -12.31 8.35
C ASP A 46 7.53 -11.64 7.06
N HIS A 47 8.85 -11.48 6.89
CA HIS A 47 9.41 -10.96 5.65
C HIS A 47 9.17 -11.86 4.45
N GLY A 48 9.30 -13.18 4.62
CA GLY A 48 9.12 -14.14 3.53
C GLY A 48 7.70 -14.08 2.94
N ARG A 49 6.69 -13.82 3.78
CA ARG A 49 5.31 -13.60 3.29
C ARG A 49 5.16 -12.31 2.50
N TYR A 50 5.80 -11.23 2.96
CA TYR A 50 5.85 -9.97 2.24
C TYR A 50 6.55 -10.12 0.88
N LEU A 51 7.73 -10.76 0.84
CA LEU A 51 8.46 -10.99 -0.40
C LEU A 51 7.68 -11.90 -1.37
N ALA A 52 7.02 -12.93 -0.85
CA ALA A 52 6.15 -13.78 -1.68
C ALA A 52 5.03 -12.96 -2.34
N ALA A 53 4.36 -12.08 -1.59
CA ALA A 53 3.36 -11.18 -2.17
C ALA A 53 3.95 -10.25 -3.24
N GLN A 54 5.15 -9.70 -3.02
CA GLN A 54 5.86 -8.89 -4.01
C GLN A 54 6.17 -9.63 -5.30
N ASP A 55 6.67 -10.86 -5.19
CA ASP A 55 7.02 -11.70 -6.33
C ASP A 55 5.77 -12.04 -7.14
N GLU A 56 4.64 -12.33 -6.47
CA GLU A 56 3.36 -12.56 -7.14
C GLU A 56 2.87 -11.30 -7.87
N VAL A 57 2.89 -10.12 -7.26
CA VAL A 57 2.53 -8.85 -7.94
C VAL A 57 3.45 -8.60 -9.14
N ASN A 58 4.76 -8.84 -9.00
CA ASN A 58 5.71 -8.65 -10.09
C ASN A 58 5.45 -9.61 -11.24
N ARG A 59 5.15 -10.88 -10.95
CA ARG A 59 4.73 -11.86 -11.96
C ARG A 59 3.50 -11.37 -12.69
N PHE A 60 2.48 -10.98 -11.92
CA PHE A 60 1.21 -10.50 -12.44
C PHE A 60 1.39 -9.36 -13.44
N LEU A 61 2.16 -8.33 -13.06
CA LEU A 61 2.39 -7.14 -13.89
C LEU A 61 3.39 -7.38 -15.04
N SER A 62 4.15 -8.47 -15.01
CA SER A 62 5.05 -8.88 -16.09
C SER A 62 4.30 -9.59 -17.21
N ASP A 63 3.30 -10.40 -16.85
CA ASP A 63 2.50 -11.18 -17.81
C ASP A 63 1.50 -10.32 -18.60
N GLY A 64 1.17 -9.12 -18.10
CA GLY A 64 0.27 -8.16 -18.74
C GLY A 64 -0.35 -7.22 -17.72
N ASN A 65 -1.18 -6.27 -18.15
CA ASN A 65 -2.05 -5.56 -17.22
C ASN A 65 -3.30 -6.44 -16.97
N PRO A 66 -3.84 -6.56 -15.74
CA PRO A 66 -5.05 -7.36 -15.50
C PRO A 66 -6.22 -6.90 -16.40
N GLU A 67 -6.70 -7.78 -17.26
CA GLU A 67 -7.77 -7.46 -18.22
C GLU A 67 -9.13 -7.94 -17.73
N SER A 68 -9.19 -9.01 -16.94
CA SER A 68 -10.41 -9.53 -16.35
C SER A 68 -10.65 -9.03 -14.91
N PRO A 69 -11.91 -8.97 -14.45
CA PRO A 69 -12.21 -8.62 -13.06
C PRO A 69 -11.54 -9.56 -12.04
N ASP A 70 -11.47 -10.86 -12.32
CA ASP A 70 -10.84 -11.83 -11.42
C ASP A 70 -9.33 -11.59 -11.28
N GLU A 71 -8.67 -11.22 -12.38
CA GLU A 71 -7.27 -10.81 -12.40
C GLU A 71 -7.04 -9.51 -11.62
N GLN A 72 -7.94 -8.53 -11.78
CA GLN A 72 -7.89 -7.28 -11.00
C GLN A 72 -8.08 -7.55 -9.50
N ALA A 73 -9.00 -8.46 -9.13
CA ALA A 73 -9.21 -8.89 -7.75
C ALA A 73 -7.94 -9.46 -7.15
N ALA A 74 -7.32 -10.42 -7.86
CA ALA A 74 -6.11 -11.08 -7.41
C ALA A 74 -4.97 -10.07 -7.20
N LEU A 75 -4.79 -9.12 -8.13
CA LEU A 75 -3.79 -8.06 -7.98
C LEU A 75 -4.07 -7.17 -6.77
N ILE A 76 -5.33 -6.77 -6.54
CA ILE A 76 -5.73 -5.96 -5.39
C ILE A 76 -5.43 -6.70 -4.08
N ASP A 77 -5.79 -7.97 -3.99
CA ASP A 77 -5.57 -8.80 -2.79
C ASP A 77 -4.08 -8.93 -2.48
N LEU A 78 -3.25 -9.16 -3.50
CA LEU A 78 -1.80 -9.23 -3.35
C LEU A 78 -1.19 -7.89 -2.88
N LEU A 79 -1.62 -6.77 -3.48
CA LEU A 79 -1.19 -5.43 -3.05
C LEU A 79 -1.62 -5.12 -1.61
N GLU A 80 -2.86 -5.43 -1.23
CA GLU A 80 -3.33 -5.23 0.14
C GLU A 80 -2.60 -6.14 1.14
N ALA A 81 -2.23 -7.36 0.74
CA ALA A 81 -1.38 -8.23 1.56
C ALA A 81 0.01 -7.60 1.79
N GLU A 82 0.69 -7.09 0.75
CA GLU A 82 1.95 -6.35 0.88
C GLU A 82 1.80 -5.15 1.83
N ARG A 83 0.74 -4.35 1.63
CA ARG A 83 0.47 -3.11 2.38
C ARG A 83 0.11 -3.38 3.84
N THR A 84 -0.52 -4.52 4.13
CA THR A 84 -0.83 -4.94 5.50
C THR A 84 0.45 -5.18 6.29
N HIS A 85 1.46 -5.82 5.69
CA HIS A 85 2.77 -5.98 6.34
C HIS A 85 3.43 -4.62 6.61
N ALA A 86 3.43 -3.72 5.63
CA ALA A 86 3.98 -2.37 5.78
C ALA A 86 3.30 -1.61 6.93
N GLN A 87 1.96 -1.63 7.00
CA GLN A 87 1.18 -1.00 8.08
C GLN A 87 1.49 -1.62 9.45
N CYS A 88 1.61 -2.95 9.53
CA CYS A 88 1.99 -3.65 10.76
C CYS A 88 3.37 -3.19 11.26
N TRP A 89 4.37 -3.12 10.38
CA TRP A 89 5.72 -2.69 10.73
C TRP A 89 5.76 -1.24 11.21
N TRP A 90 5.10 -0.35 10.47
CA TRP A 90 5.00 1.05 10.87
C TRP A 90 4.27 1.22 12.21
N SER A 91 3.17 0.51 12.41
CA SER A 91 2.39 0.55 13.67
C SER A 91 3.20 0.04 14.85
N MET A 92 4.01 -0.99 14.64
CA MET A 92 4.92 -1.53 15.65
C MET A 92 5.95 -0.48 16.08
N LEU A 93 6.62 0.17 15.12
CA LEU A 93 7.58 1.24 15.38
C LEU A 93 6.94 2.42 16.14
N ASN A 94 5.71 2.82 15.75
CA ASN A 94 5.01 3.91 16.45
C ASN A 94 4.55 3.53 17.85
N THR A 95 4.12 2.30 18.06
CA THR A 95 3.76 1.81 19.40
C THR A 95 4.98 1.83 20.31
N MET A 96 6.15 1.39 19.84
CA MET A 96 7.41 1.51 20.60
C MET A 96 7.79 2.95 20.86
N ARG A 97 7.61 3.84 19.87
CA ARG A 97 7.87 5.28 20.03
C ARG A 97 7.02 5.88 21.14
N ALA A 98 5.71 5.63 21.11
CA ALA A 98 4.77 6.13 22.10
C ALA A 98 5.11 5.62 23.51
N ARG A 99 5.61 4.39 23.61
CA ARG A 99 6.06 3.76 24.87
C ARG A 99 7.48 4.15 25.29
N LYS A 100 8.20 4.99 24.51
CA LYS A 100 9.61 5.34 24.73
C LYS A 100 10.54 4.12 24.77
N GLN A 101 10.21 3.11 23.97
CA GLN A 101 10.93 1.83 23.86
C GLN A 101 11.72 1.70 22.55
N LEU A 102 11.77 2.75 21.72
CA LEU A 102 12.64 2.78 20.55
C LEU A 102 14.09 3.04 20.98
N PRO A 103 15.06 2.26 20.47
CA PRO A 103 16.48 2.54 20.63
C PRO A 103 16.87 3.91 20.07
N ASP A 104 17.91 4.50 20.64
CA ASP A 104 18.37 5.84 20.24
C ASP A 104 18.76 5.93 18.76
N TRP A 105 19.40 4.88 18.22
CA TRP A 105 19.76 4.87 16.80
C TRP A 105 18.53 4.91 15.88
N VAL A 106 17.38 4.34 16.28
CA VAL A 106 16.13 4.48 15.49
C VAL A 106 15.53 5.87 15.68
N ARG A 107 15.55 6.36 16.93
CA ARG A 107 14.97 7.65 17.31
C ARG A 107 15.64 8.83 16.59
N ILE A 108 16.97 8.81 16.49
CA ILE A 108 17.78 9.87 15.86
C ILE A 108 17.49 9.99 14.36
N HIS A 109 17.21 8.89 13.68
CA HIS A 109 16.96 8.91 12.24
C HIS A 109 15.50 9.25 11.87
N HIS A 110 14.63 9.48 12.85
CA HIS A 110 13.21 9.80 12.64
C HIS A 110 12.47 8.81 11.72
N ILE A 111 12.86 7.52 11.74
CA ILE A 111 12.30 6.50 10.85
C ILE A 111 11.05 5.83 11.44
N GLY A 112 10.05 5.53 10.61
CA GLY A 112 8.73 5.05 11.00
C GLY A 112 7.86 6.13 11.61
N THR A 113 8.05 7.41 11.31
CA THR A 113 7.25 8.54 11.85
C THR A 113 5.95 8.77 11.07
N GLY A 114 5.06 9.62 11.60
CA GLY A 114 3.84 10.06 10.90
C GLY A 114 4.13 10.62 9.50
N PRO A 115 5.04 11.59 9.35
CA PRO A 115 5.41 12.14 8.03
C PRO A 115 5.98 11.12 7.03
N GLU A 116 6.54 9.99 7.49
CA GLU A 116 6.91 8.90 6.59
C GLU A 116 5.73 8.05 6.17
N TYR A 117 4.75 7.86 7.04
CA TYR A 117 3.50 7.23 6.66
C TYR A 117 2.71 8.07 5.67
N ASP A 118 2.71 9.38 5.84
CA ASP A 118 2.06 10.28 4.90
C ASP A 118 2.69 10.16 3.51
N ARG A 119 4.03 10.10 3.44
CA ARG A 119 4.76 9.83 2.18
C ARG A 119 4.43 8.45 1.60
N TYR A 120 4.40 7.41 2.43
CA TYR A 120 3.94 6.08 2.02
C TYR A 120 2.53 6.11 1.42
N SER A 121 1.62 6.84 2.06
CA SER A 121 0.23 6.98 1.63
C SER A 121 0.12 7.67 0.26
N VAL A 122 0.94 8.70 0.02
CA VAL A 122 1.02 9.36 -1.29
C VAL A 122 1.55 8.41 -2.37
N GLU A 123 2.59 7.64 -2.06
CA GLU A 123 3.15 6.62 -2.97
C GLU A 123 2.10 5.54 -3.31
N ARG A 124 1.40 5.01 -2.30
CA ARG A 124 0.28 4.08 -2.44
C ARG A 124 -0.82 4.64 -3.35
N THR A 125 -1.21 5.90 -3.14
CA THR A 125 -2.22 6.56 -3.99
C THR A 125 -1.74 6.71 -5.43
N ALA A 126 -0.47 7.02 -5.66
CA ALA A 126 0.09 7.10 -7.00
C ALA A 126 0.06 5.73 -7.71
N VAL A 127 0.42 4.65 -7.00
CA VAL A 127 0.32 3.27 -7.52
C VAL A 127 -1.13 2.93 -7.87
N ASN A 128 -2.08 3.21 -6.98
CA ASN A 128 -3.50 2.93 -7.24
C ASN A 128 -4.03 3.72 -8.45
N ARG A 129 -3.64 4.98 -8.61
CA ARG A 129 -4.03 5.78 -9.78
C ARG A 129 -3.46 5.21 -11.07
N ALA A 130 -2.21 4.76 -11.04
CA ALA A 130 -1.56 4.22 -12.22
C ALA A 130 -2.13 2.85 -12.64
N LEU A 131 -2.50 2.00 -11.67
CA LEU A 131 -3.03 0.66 -11.93
C LEU A 131 -4.55 0.63 -12.17
N PHE A 132 -5.31 1.42 -11.41
CA PHE A 132 -6.78 1.33 -11.36
C PHE A 132 -7.48 2.65 -11.71
N GLY A 133 -6.74 3.75 -11.88
CA GLY A 133 -7.33 5.07 -12.12
C GLY A 133 -8.04 5.67 -10.91
N MET A 134 -7.77 5.17 -9.70
CA MET A 134 -8.42 5.56 -8.45
C MET A 134 -7.41 5.82 -7.34
N ASP A 135 -7.76 6.67 -6.38
CA ASP A 135 -6.85 7.03 -5.28
C ASP A 135 -6.74 5.92 -4.24
N TRP A 136 -7.80 5.11 -4.12
CA TRP A 136 -7.94 4.09 -3.11
C TRP A 136 -8.71 2.90 -3.68
N VAL A 137 -8.11 1.72 -3.55
CA VAL A 137 -8.69 0.43 -3.92
C VAL A 137 -8.25 -0.57 -2.87
N ARG A 138 -9.19 -1.26 -2.24
CA ARG A 138 -8.96 -2.37 -1.29
C ARG A 138 -9.68 -3.65 -1.68
N SER A 139 -10.63 -3.58 -2.59
CA SER A 139 -11.39 -4.71 -3.10
C SER A 139 -11.94 -4.40 -4.49
N LEU A 140 -12.38 -5.43 -5.21
CA LEU A 140 -13.16 -5.28 -6.45
C LEU A 140 -14.40 -4.39 -6.27
N ALA A 141 -15.07 -4.48 -5.12
CA ALA A 141 -16.25 -3.68 -4.83
C ALA A 141 -15.98 -2.16 -4.89
N ASP A 142 -14.74 -1.75 -4.57
CA ASP A 142 -14.33 -0.35 -4.66
C ASP A 142 -14.23 0.12 -6.12
N LEU A 143 -13.87 -0.78 -7.06
CA LEU A 143 -13.84 -0.47 -8.48
C LEU A 143 -15.25 -0.35 -9.08
N ASP A 144 -16.15 -1.28 -8.71
CA ASP A 144 -17.53 -1.30 -9.20
C ASP A 144 -18.32 -0.07 -8.73
N GLN A 145 -18.17 0.33 -7.46
CA GLN A 145 -18.85 1.48 -6.89
C GLN A 145 -18.52 2.77 -7.64
N VAL A 146 -17.25 3.00 -7.99
CA VAL A 146 -16.82 4.20 -8.70
C VAL A 146 -17.26 4.20 -10.16
N GLU A 147 -17.28 3.04 -10.83
CA GLU A 147 -17.82 2.96 -12.19
C GLU A 147 -19.35 3.19 -12.20
N ILE A 148 -20.07 2.71 -11.19
CA ILE A 148 -21.49 3.03 -10.98
C ILE A 148 -21.66 4.54 -10.79
N GLU A 149 -20.90 5.16 -9.88
CA GLU A 149 -20.97 6.61 -9.63
C GLU A 149 -20.61 7.44 -10.88
N ARG A 150 -19.59 7.03 -11.66
CA ARG A 150 -19.23 7.69 -12.92
C ARG A 150 -20.32 7.56 -13.97
N ARG A 151 -20.96 6.39 -14.09
CA ARG A 151 -22.08 6.16 -15.01
C ARG A 151 -23.29 6.99 -14.60
N GLU A 152 -23.61 7.04 -13.32
CA GLU A 152 -24.70 7.86 -12.79
C GLU A 152 -24.43 9.34 -13.00
N PHE A 153 -23.22 9.81 -12.71
CA PHE A 153 -22.82 11.19 -12.99
C PHE A 153 -22.94 11.53 -14.48
N ARG A 154 -22.42 10.69 -15.37
CA ARG A 154 -22.56 10.87 -16.83
C ARG A 154 -24.02 10.90 -17.27
N ARG A 155 -24.84 10.01 -16.70
CA ARG A 155 -26.29 9.97 -16.97
C ARG A 155 -26.96 11.26 -16.49
N GLN A 156 -26.71 11.68 -15.25
CA GLN A 156 -27.27 12.92 -14.69
C GLN A 156 -26.82 14.15 -15.48
N PHE A 157 -25.56 14.22 -15.89
CA PHE A 157 -25.03 15.30 -16.71
C PHE A 157 -25.69 15.31 -18.11
N ALA A 158 -25.82 14.15 -18.75
CA ALA A 158 -26.48 14.03 -20.04
C ALA A 158 -27.98 14.36 -19.98
N THR A 159 -28.67 14.01 -18.90
CA THR A 159 -30.11 14.28 -18.74
C THR A 159 -30.39 15.72 -18.32
N ASN A 160 -29.56 16.31 -17.47
CA ASN A 160 -29.87 17.60 -16.83
C ASN A 160 -29.14 18.79 -17.46
N VAL A 161 -27.95 18.57 -18.01
CA VAL A 161 -27.08 19.67 -18.47
C VAL A 161 -27.11 19.81 -19.99
N ILE A 162 -27.05 18.71 -20.75
CA ILE A 162 -27.04 18.77 -22.22
C ILE A 162 -28.30 19.42 -22.81
N PRO A 163 -29.53 19.12 -22.34
CA PRO A 163 -30.75 19.74 -22.89
C PRO A 163 -30.89 21.23 -22.58
N MET A 164 -30.25 21.73 -21.51
CA MET A 164 -30.28 23.16 -21.15
C MET A 164 -29.53 24.05 -22.16
N PHE A 165 -28.60 23.49 -22.93
CA PHE A 165 -27.82 24.21 -23.94
C PHE A 165 -28.35 24.00 -25.38
N GLN A 166 -29.42 23.24 -25.56
CA GLN A 166 -30.03 22.98 -26.88
C GLN A 166 -31.26 23.86 -27.17
N HIS A 167 -31.69 24.70 -26.22
CA HIS A 167 -32.83 25.61 -26.34
C HIS A 167 -32.48 27.09 -26.13
N ALA A 168 -31.20 27.45 -26.15
CA ALA A 168 -30.73 28.84 -26.19
C ALA A 168 -30.49 29.28 -27.65
#